data_AF-X1IZ08-F1
#
_entry.id   AF-X1IZ08-F1
#
_cell.length_a   1.000
_cell.length_b   1.000
_cell.length_c   1.000
_cell.angle_alpha   90.00
_cell.angle_beta   90.00
_cell.angle_gamma   90.00
#
_symmetry.space_group_name_H-M   'P 1'
#
loop_
_entity.id
_entity.type
_entity.pdbx_description
1 polymer ?
#
loop_
_entity_poly.entity_id
_entity_poly.type
_entity_poly.pdbx_seq_one_letter_code
_entity_poly.pdbx_strand_id
1 'polypeptide(L)'
;MSNEYRPYISQEQSMKEISFKAIFLGIIMAIVLGAANAYLGLMVGMTVAATFPAAVIAMAVLRPFKGTILEENFARTTGAVGEALAAGAIFTIPAFLMTGVWTKFDFVKSSMLMLVGGILGVFLITLIRRTLVEDADLPFPESVACAEMVKIGQKAGSGASYMFWAMGLGGLIEFFT
;
A
#
# COMPACT_ATOMS: atom_id res chain seq x y z
N MET A 1 14.62 22.92 18.43
CA MET A 1 13.84 22.25 19.49
C MET A 1 13.09 21.12 18.82
N SER A 2 13.60 19.90 18.91
CA SER A 2 12.96 18.71 18.34
C SER A 2 11.62 18.50 19.03
N ASN A 3 10.51 18.62 18.29
CA ASN A 3 9.22 18.12 18.77
C ASN A 3 9.41 16.63 19.08
N GLU A 4 9.30 16.27 20.36
CA GLU A 4 9.33 14.88 20.81
C GLU A 4 8.17 14.14 20.12
N TYR A 5 8.49 13.27 19.17
CA TYR A 5 7.48 12.46 18.49
C TYR A 5 6.87 11.50 19.51
N ARG A 6 5.62 11.74 19.89
CA ARG A 6 4.84 10.84 20.75
C ARG A 6 4.08 9.84 19.87
N PRO A 7 4.38 8.52 19.97
CA PRO A 7 3.64 7.50 19.25
C PRO A 7 2.14 7.58 19.57
N TYR A 8 1.30 7.37 18.56
CA TYR A 8 -0.16 7.37 18.74
C TYR A 8 -0.65 6.26 19.70
N ILE A 9 0.13 5.19 19.81
CA ILE A 9 -0.08 4.06 20.71
C ILE A 9 1.16 3.93 21.59
N SER A 10 0.99 3.88 22.91
CA SER A 10 2.13 3.69 23.81
C SER A 10 2.79 2.34 23.58
N GLN A 11 4.12 2.27 23.71
CA GLN A 11 4.88 1.02 23.63
C GLN A 11 4.47 0.02 24.73
N GLU A 12 3.88 0.49 25.82
CA GLU A 12 3.38 -0.39 26.91
C GLU A 12 2.01 -1.01 26.59
N GLN A 13 1.30 -0.52 25.57
CA GLN A 13 -0.04 -0.96 25.25
C GLN A 13 0.00 -2.16 24.28
N SER A 14 -0.29 -3.35 24.79
CA SER A 14 -0.41 -4.57 23.97
C SER A 14 -1.70 -4.56 23.16
N MET A 15 -1.63 -4.09 21.91
CA MET A 15 -2.69 -4.25 20.91
C MET A 15 -2.31 -5.29 19.86
N LYS A 16 -3.32 -5.98 19.29
CA LYS A 16 -3.08 -6.91 18.19
C LYS A 16 -2.65 -6.14 16.96
N GLU A 17 -1.49 -6.48 16.40
CA GLU A 17 -0.95 -5.93 15.15
C GLU A 17 -1.13 -6.91 13.99
N ILE A 18 -0.66 -8.13 14.20
CA ILE A 18 -0.70 -9.21 13.22
C ILE A 18 -1.86 -10.14 13.57
N SER A 19 -2.79 -10.29 12.63
CA SER A 19 -3.89 -11.24 12.74
C SER A 19 -4.21 -11.86 11.39
N PHE A 20 -4.87 -13.03 11.44
CA PHE A 20 -5.26 -13.74 10.22
C PHE A 20 -6.12 -12.88 9.30
N LYS A 21 -7.10 -12.13 9.86
CA LYS A 21 -7.95 -11.21 9.07
C LYS A 21 -7.15 -10.08 8.41
N ALA A 22 -6.15 -9.52 9.09
CA ALA A 22 -5.31 -8.46 8.53
C ALA A 22 -4.38 -8.98 7.43
N ILE A 23 -3.75 -10.14 7.64
CA ILE A 23 -2.91 -10.82 6.64
C ILE A 23 -3.73 -11.17 5.41
N PHE A 24 -4.86 -11.86 5.61
CA PHE A 24 -5.70 -12.33 4.51
C PHE A 24 -6.23 -11.16 3.67
N LEU A 25 -6.71 -10.10 4.33
CA LEU A 25 -7.16 -8.90 3.64
C LEU A 25 -6.01 -8.21 2.90
N GLY A 26 -4.85 -8.09 3.54
CA GLY A 26 -3.64 -7.53 2.93
C GLY A 26 -3.23 -8.25 1.64
N ILE A 27 -3.23 -9.59 1.64
CA ILE A 27 -2.91 -10.41 0.46
C ILE A 27 -3.90 -10.16 -0.67
N ILE A 28 -5.21 -10.16 -0.37
CA ILE A 28 -6.24 -9.89 -1.37
C ILE A 28 -6.05 -8.49 -1.97
N MET A 29 -5.84 -7.48 -1.14
CA MET A 29 -5.59 -6.11 -1.61
C MET A 29 -4.31 -6.03 -2.45
N ALA A 30 -3.23 -6.71 -2.06
CA ALA A 30 -1.98 -6.71 -2.82
C ALA A 30 -2.16 -7.30 -4.22
N ILE A 31 -2.95 -8.38 -4.35
CA ILE A 31 -3.27 -9.00 -5.64
C ILE A 31 -4.11 -8.05 -6.50
N VAL A 32 -5.19 -7.50 -5.94
CA VAL A 32 -6.15 -6.67 -6.69
C VAL A 32 -5.53 -5.33 -7.07
N LEU A 33 -4.98 -4.60 -6.10
CA LEU A 33 -4.38 -3.28 -6.33
C LEU A 33 -3.07 -3.38 -7.11
N GLY A 34 -2.29 -4.45 -6.90
CA GLY A 34 -1.11 -4.74 -7.71
C GLY A 34 -1.46 -5.03 -9.16
N ALA A 35 -2.50 -5.84 -9.42
CA ALA A 35 -2.96 -6.12 -10.78
C ALA A 35 -3.52 -4.86 -11.47
N ALA A 36 -4.30 -4.04 -10.74
CA ALA A 36 -4.81 -2.77 -11.26
C ALA A 36 -3.65 -1.82 -11.63
N ASN A 37 -2.64 -1.70 -10.77
CA ASN A 37 -1.46 -0.88 -11.05
C ASN A 37 -0.59 -1.44 -12.17
N ALA A 38 -0.47 -2.76 -12.29
CA ALA A 38 0.24 -3.37 -13.41
C ALA A 38 -0.47 -3.06 -14.74
N TYR A 39 -1.79 -3.17 -14.77
CA TYR A 39 -2.60 -2.85 -15.95
C TYR A 39 -2.48 -1.35 -16.33
N LEU A 40 -2.74 -0.45 -15.39
CA LEU A 40 -2.65 1.00 -15.62
C LEU A 40 -1.23 1.42 -16.01
N GLY A 41 -0.22 0.86 -15.34
CA GLY A 41 1.18 1.11 -15.64
C GLY A 41 1.57 0.69 -17.05
N LEU A 42 1.08 -0.46 -17.54
CA LEU A 42 1.34 -0.92 -18.90
C LEU A 42 0.54 -0.15 -19.95
N MET A 43 -0.69 0.26 -19.64
CA MET A 43 -1.57 0.96 -20.59
C MET A 43 -1.27 2.46 -20.71
N VAL A 44 -1.05 3.13 -19.57
CA VAL A 44 -0.98 4.59 -19.45
C VAL A 44 0.42 5.07 -19.07
N GLY A 45 1.33 4.16 -18.68
CA GLY A 45 2.69 4.52 -18.28
C GLY A 45 2.80 5.16 -16.90
N MET A 46 1.70 5.23 -16.15
CA MET A 46 1.63 5.82 -14.80
C MET A 46 1.03 4.84 -13.81
N THR A 47 1.53 4.86 -12.57
CA THR A 47 0.96 4.11 -11.45
C THR A 47 0.14 5.03 -10.55
N VAL A 48 -0.84 4.46 -9.84
CA VAL A 48 -1.70 5.19 -8.91
C VAL A 48 -1.41 4.69 -7.50
N ALA A 49 -1.23 5.64 -6.57
CA ALA A 49 -0.98 5.35 -5.17
C ALA A 49 -2.13 4.49 -4.57
N ALA A 50 -1.85 3.21 -4.37
CA ALA A 50 -2.78 2.21 -3.83
C ALA A 50 -2.99 2.37 -2.31
N THR A 51 -2.10 3.12 -1.66
CA THR A 51 -2.06 3.31 -0.21
C THR A 51 -3.36 3.88 0.36
N PHE A 52 -3.96 4.88 -0.29
CA PHE A 52 -5.20 5.50 0.16
C PHE A 52 -6.41 4.56 -0.02
N PRO A 53 -6.67 3.99 -1.21
CA PRO A 53 -7.72 2.97 -1.37
C PRO A 53 -7.56 1.79 -0.41
N ALA A 54 -6.33 1.28 -0.24
CA ALA A 54 -6.07 0.18 0.68
C ALA A 54 -6.42 0.54 2.14
N ALA A 55 -6.14 1.77 2.57
CA ALA A 55 -6.52 2.24 3.90
C ALA A 55 -8.05 2.27 4.08
N VAL A 56 -8.78 2.80 3.10
CA VAL A 56 -10.26 2.84 3.12
C VAL A 56 -10.83 1.42 3.19
N ILE A 57 -10.37 0.52 2.33
CA ILE A 57 -10.82 -0.88 2.30
C ILE A 57 -10.48 -1.60 3.60
N ALA A 58 -9.26 -1.44 4.13
CA ALA A 58 -8.83 -2.04 5.39
C ALA A 58 -9.78 -1.66 6.53
N MET A 59 -10.11 -0.37 6.65
CA MET A 59 -11.06 0.12 7.64
C MET A 59 -12.48 -0.42 7.40
N ALA A 60 -12.94 -0.49 6.16
CA ALA A 60 -14.30 -0.96 5.83
C ALA A 60 -14.49 -2.40 6.30
N VAL A 61 -13.52 -3.22 5.95
CA VAL A 61 -13.61 -4.67 6.10
C VAL A 61 -13.30 -5.06 7.54
N LEU A 62 -12.33 -4.43 8.21
CA LEU A 62 -11.93 -4.82 9.57
C LEU A 62 -12.81 -4.20 10.67
N ARG A 63 -13.48 -3.07 10.43
CA ARG A 63 -14.31 -2.39 11.43
C ARG A 63 -15.47 -3.25 11.97
N PRO A 64 -16.26 -3.99 11.14
CA PRO A 64 -17.25 -4.94 11.65
C PRO A 64 -16.67 -6.01 12.58
N PHE A 65 -15.40 -6.39 12.38
CA PHE A 65 -14.67 -7.36 13.19
C PHE A 65 -13.85 -6.72 14.32
N LYS A 66 -14.17 -5.49 14.71
CA LYS A 66 -13.47 -4.72 15.75
C LYS A 66 -11.95 -4.68 15.51
N GLY A 67 -11.55 -4.44 14.25
CA GLY A 67 -10.16 -4.25 13.86
C GLY A 67 -9.47 -3.14 14.63
N THR A 68 -8.25 -3.39 15.11
CA THR A 68 -7.42 -2.33 15.69
C THR A 68 -6.82 -1.47 14.59
N ILE A 69 -6.40 -0.26 14.94
CA ILE A 69 -5.64 0.61 14.03
C ILE A 69 -4.34 -0.04 13.51
N LEU A 70 -3.74 -0.95 14.30
CA LEU A 70 -2.51 -1.65 13.92
C LEU A 70 -2.81 -2.77 12.92
N GLU A 71 -3.93 -3.47 13.06
CA GLU A 71 -4.39 -4.46 12.07
C GLU A 71 -4.73 -3.81 10.73
N GLU A 72 -5.36 -2.62 10.76
CA GLU A 72 -5.66 -1.84 9.55
C GLU A 72 -4.39 -1.32 8.88
N ASN A 73 -3.45 -0.78 9.66
CA ASN A 73 -2.16 -0.35 9.14
C ASN A 73 -1.38 -1.53 8.52
N PHE A 74 -1.39 -2.69 9.17
CA PHE A 74 -0.75 -3.90 8.64
C PHE A 74 -1.37 -4.34 7.31
N ALA A 75 -2.71 -4.42 7.24
CA ALA A 75 -3.42 -4.80 6.02
C ALA A 75 -3.16 -3.78 4.89
N ARG A 76 -3.24 -2.48 5.18
CA ARG A 76 -2.94 -1.38 4.24
C ARG A 76 -1.52 -1.49 3.69
N THR A 77 -0.51 -1.60 4.56
CA THR A 77 0.89 -1.69 4.14
C THR A 77 1.11 -2.93 3.27
N THR A 78 0.54 -4.07 3.65
CA THR A 78 0.61 -5.30 2.84
C THR A 78 -0.02 -5.10 1.46
N GLY A 79 -1.19 -4.45 1.39
CA GLY A 79 -1.84 -4.12 0.11
C GLY A 79 -1.01 -3.19 -0.77
N ALA A 80 -0.41 -2.14 -0.18
CA ALA A 80 0.43 -1.17 -0.89
C ALA A 80 1.74 -1.77 -1.41
N VAL A 81 2.29 -2.82 -0.76
CA VAL A 81 3.47 -3.53 -1.28
C VAL A 81 3.19 -4.16 -2.66
N GLY A 82 1.94 -4.52 -2.96
CA GLY A 82 1.54 -4.99 -4.29
C GLY A 82 1.80 -3.96 -5.40
N GLU A 83 1.60 -2.68 -5.12
CA GLU A 83 1.92 -1.58 -6.05
C GLU A 83 3.43 -1.49 -6.29
N ALA A 84 4.24 -1.50 -5.24
CA ALA A 84 5.70 -1.41 -5.36
C ALA A 84 6.29 -2.57 -6.18
N LEU A 85 5.77 -3.79 -5.98
CA LEU A 85 6.18 -4.94 -6.77
C LEU A 85 5.71 -4.83 -8.23
N ALA A 86 4.46 -4.42 -8.45
CA ALA A 86 3.91 -4.21 -9.79
C ALA A 86 4.70 -3.15 -10.57
N ALA A 87 5.08 -2.05 -9.94
CA ALA A 87 5.93 -1.02 -10.53
C ALA A 87 7.28 -1.59 -11.03
N GLY A 88 7.91 -2.46 -10.23
CA GLY A 88 9.11 -3.18 -10.67
C GLY A 88 8.86 -4.08 -11.89
N ALA A 89 7.72 -4.77 -11.91
CA ALA A 89 7.34 -5.67 -13.00
C ALA A 89 7.11 -4.95 -14.33
N ILE A 90 6.32 -3.86 -14.31
CA ILE A 90 5.90 -3.14 -15.53
C ILE A 90 7.04 -2.46 -16.27
N PHE A 91 8.13 -2.09 -15.58
CA PHE A 91 9.29 -1.49 -16.24
C PHE A 91 10.31 -2.55 -16.66
N THR A 92 10.48 -3.59 -15.85
CA THR A 92 11.55 -4.58 -16.07
C THR A 92 11.19 -5.60 -17.14
N ILE A 93 9.97 -6.16 -17.10
CA ILE A 93 9.57 -7.26 -17.99
C ILE A 93 9.48 -6.77 -19.45
N PRO A 94 8.79 -5.65 -19.76
CA PRO A 94 8.78 -5.12 -21.12
C PRO A 94 10.18 -4.74 -21.62
N ALA A 95 11.05 -4.19 -20.76
CA ALA A 95 12.41 -3.87 -21.15
C ALA A 95 13.20 -5.10 -21.63
N PHE A 96 13.07 -6.25 -20.97
CA PHE A 96 13.71 -7.49 -21.43
C PHE A 96 13.19 -8.00 -22.78
N LEU A 97 11.90 -7.81 -23.05
CA LEU A 97 11.29 -8.17 -24.34
C LEU A 97 11.72 -7.21 -25.45
N MET A 98 11.73 -5.90 -25.17
CA MET A 98 12.09 -4.86 -26.13
C MET A 98 13.57 -4.91 -26.53
N THR A 99 14.45 -5.27 -25.59
CA THR A 99 15.90 -5.43 -25.86
C THR A 99 16.26 -6.73 -26.56
N GLY A 100 15.29 -7.63 -26.79
CA GLY A 100 15.51 -8.92 -27.44
C GLY A 100 16.23 -9.96 -26.56
N VAL A 101 16.51 -9.65 -25.29
CA VAL A 101 17.09 -10.59 -24.33
C VAL A 101 16.12 -11.74 -24.06
N TRP A 102 14.83 -11.44 -23.98
CA TRP A 102 13.76 -12.44 -23.92
C TRP A 102 12.99 -12.47 -25.23
N THR A 103 12.88 -13.67 -25.83
CA THR A 103 12.12 -13.87 -27.07
C THR A 103 10.62 -14.06 -26.83
N LYS A 104 10.25 -14.51 -25.63
CA LYS A 104 8.86 -14.72 -25.20
C LYS A 104 8.73 -14.41 -23.71
N PHE A 105 7.51 -14.07 -23.29
CA PHE A 105 7.19 -13.93 -21.87
C PHE A 105 7.26 -15.30 -21.18
N ASP A 106 8.13 -15.40 -20.17
CA ASP A 106 8.34 -16.60 -19.37
C ASP A 106 7.83 -16.33 -17.95
N PHE A 107 6.72 -16.97 -17.59
CA PHE A 107 6.06 -16.76 -16.30
C PHE A 107 6.98 -17.13 -15.13
N VAL A 108 7.69 -18.25 -15.22
CA VAL A 108 8.52 -18.75 -14.12
C VAL A 108 9.70 -17.82 -13.87
N LYS A 109 10.41 -17.42 -14.94
CA LYS A 109 11.52 -16.47 -14.82
C LYS A 109 11.06 -15.11 -14.31
N SER A 110 9.92 -14.63 -14.80
CA SER A 110 9.33 -13.37 -14.34
C SER A 110 8.98 -13.44 -12.85
N SER A 111 8.33 -14.51 -12.40
CA SER A 111 7.98 -14.71 -10.98
C SER A 111 9.21 -14.81 -10.09
N MET A 112 10.25 -15.54 -10.49
CA MET A 112 11.50 -15.61 -9.73
C MET A 112 12.22 -14.25 -9.66
N LEU A 113 12.24 -13.50 -10.75
CA LEU A 113 12.83 -12.18 -10.81
C LEU A 113 12.08 -11.19 -9.90
N MET A 114 10.75 -11.24 -9.92
CA MET A 114 9.90 -10.45 -9.01
C MET A 114 10.09 -10.87 -7.55
N LEU A 115 10.22 -12.16 -7.26
CA LEU A 115 10.46 -12.65 -5.89
C LEU A 115 11.80 -12.14 -5.35
N VAL A 116 12.88 -12.27 -6.13
CA VAL A 116 14.20 -11.77 -5.72
C VAL A 116 14.19 -10.25 -5.60
N GLY A 117 13.61 -9.54 -6.57
CA GLY A 117 13.48 -8.09 -6.55
C GLY A 117 12.68 -7.57 -5.35
N GLY A 118 11.57 -8.24 -5.02
CA GLY A 118 10.75 -7.93 -3.86
C GLY A 118 11.50 -8.11 -2.54
N ILE A 119 12.22 -9.23 -2.37
CA ILE A 119 13.06 -9.49 -1.19
C ILE A 119 14.14 -8.41 -1.07
N LEU A 120 14.85 -8.11 -2.16
CA LEU A 120 15.88 -7.06 -2.18
C LEU A 120 15.30 -5.69 -1.84
N GLY A 121 14.10 -5.37 -2.34
CA GLY A 121 13.39 -4.13 -2.02
C GLY A 121 13.10 -4.00 -0.52
N VAL A 122 12.64 -5.08 0.13
CA VAL A 122 12.41 -5.11 1.59
C VAL A 122 13.71 -4.90 2.38
N PHE A 123 14.83 -5.45 1.92
CA PHE A 123 16.12 -5.17 2.56
C PHE A 123 16.55 -3.72 2.36
N LEU A 124 16.41 -3.18 1.15
CA LEU A 124 16.86 -1.83 0.83
C LEU A 124 16.05 -0.75 1.56
N ILE A 125 14.71 -0.90 1.65
CA ILE A 125 13.87 0.04 2.42
C ILE A 125 14.27 0.06 3.90
N THR A 126 14.68 -1.08 4.45
CA THR A 126 15.11 -1.19 5.84
C THR A 126 16.36 -0.34 6.11
N LEU A 127 17.28 -0.27 5.14
CA LEU A 127 18.52 0.52 5.26
C LEU A 127 18.26 2.04 5.19
N ILE A 128 17.39 2.46 4.27
CA ILE A 128 17.09 3.90 4.04
C ILE A 128 15.97 4.44 4.93
N ARG A 129 15.33 3.59 5.73
CA ARG A 129 14.19 3.98 6.59
C ARG A 129 14.52 5.18 7.48
N ARG A 130 15.70 5.17 8.11
CA ARG A 130 16.11 6.21 9.06
C ARG A 130 16.16 7.59 8.39
N THR A 131 16.83 7.68 7.25
CA THR A 131 16.98 8.94 6.51
C THR A 131 15.68 9.42 5.87
N LEU A 132 14.78 8.52 5.45
CA LEU A 132 13.53 8.90 4.80
C LEU A 132 12.35 9.16 5.74
N VAL A 133 12.39 8.61 6.97
CA VAL A 133 11.24 8.66 7.90
C VAL A 133 11.56 9.45 9.17
N GLU A 134 12.75 9.31 9.74
CA GLU A 134 13.09 9.91 11.03
C GLU A 134 13.69 11.31 10.90
N ASP A 135 14.52 11.54 9.88
CA ASP A 135 15.34 12.76 9.75
C ASP A 135 14.91 13.72 8.63
N ALA A 136 13.80 13.46 7.93
CA ALA A 136 13.40 14.20 6.73
C ALA A 136 12.20 15.14 6.97
N ASP A 137 12.42 16.45 6.81
CA ASP A 137 11.34 17.44 6.65
C ASP A 137 10.90 17.42 5.17
N LEU A 138 10.00 16.49 4.84
CA LEU A 138 9.58 16.24 3.46
C LEU A 138 8.59 17.33 2.99
N PRO A 139 8.80 17.94 1.81
CA PRO A 139 7.86 18.91 1.24
C PRO A 139 6.43 18.37 1.05
N PHE A 140 6.33 17.05 0.79
CA PHE A 140 5.06 16.34 0.58
C PHE A 140 4.97 15.15 1.55
N PRO A 141 4.42 15.35 2.77
CA PRO A 141 4.40 14.32 3.80
C PRO A 141 3.23 13.33 3.60
N GLU A 142 3.24 12.57 2.50
CA GLU A 142 2.18 11.60 2.17
C GLU A 142 1.96 10.56 3.29
N SER A 143 3.06 10.05 3.86
CA SER A 143 3.01 9.08 4.96
C SER A 143 2.31 9.64 6.20
N VAL A 144 2.47 10.94 6.48
CA VAL A 144 1.78 11.63 7.59
C VAL A 144 0.31 11.79 7.27
N ALA A 145 -0.03 12.21 6.05
CA ALA A 145 -1.42 12.33 5.61
C ALA A 145 -2.17 10.99 5.72
N CYS A 146 -1.52 9.89 5.31
CA CYS A 146 -2.13 8.58 5.42
C CYS A 146 -2.21 8.07 6.87
N ALA A 147 -1.25 8.41 7.73
CA ALA A 147 -1.35 8.11 9.16
C ALA A 147 -2.54 8.85 9.80
N GLU A 148 -2.73 10.14 9.50
CA GLU A 148 -3.88 10.91 9.99
C GLU A 148 -5.21 10.38 9.45
N MET A 149 -5.24 9.97 8.18
CA MET A 149 -6.39 9.32 7.56
C MET A 149 -6.85 8.07 8.33
N VAL A 150 -5.91 7.17 8.67
CA VAL A 150 -6.21 5.95 9.43
C VAL A 150 -6.65 6.28 10.87
N LYS A 151 -6.01 7.27 11.52
CA LYS A 151 -6.41 7.75 12.86
C LYS A 151 -7.83 8.34 12.87
N ILE A 152 -8.18 9.13 11.86
CA ILE A 152 -9.52 9.72 11.71
C ILE A 152 -10.55 8.62 11.49
N GLY A 153 -10.22 7.60 10.70
CA GLY A 153 -11.11 6.47 10.46
C GLY A 153 -11.42 5.66 11.73
N GLN A 154 -10.46 5.53 12.65
CA GLN A 154 -10.63 4.80 13.92
C GLN A 154 -11.41 5.57 14.99
N LYS A 155 -11.38 6.91 14.97
CA LYS A 155 -12.24 7.71 15.86
C LYS A 155 -13.71 7.42 15.54
N ALA A 156 -14.51 7.10 16.57
CA ALA A 156 -15.95 6.88 16.42
C ALA A 156 -16.61 8.17 15.89
N GLY A 157 -17.05 8.16 14.63
CA GLY A 157 -17.61 9.33 13.94
C GLY A 157 -17.77 9.14 12.43
N SER A 158 -18.27 10.17 11.74
CA SER A 158 -18.58 10.18 10.30
C SER A 158 -17.36 10.19 9.37
N GLY A 159 -16.14 10.35 9.89
CA GLY A 159 -14.90 10.44 9.11
C GLY A 159 -14.71 9.29 8.11
N ALA A 160 -14.85 8.04 8.58
CA ALA A 160 -14.74 6.88 7.70
C ALA A 160 -15.86 6.84 6.65
N SER A 161 -17.09 7.25 7.00
CA SER A 161 -18.22 7.32 6.06
C SER A 161 -17.95 8.27 4.89
N TYR A 162 -17.36 9.44 5.16
CA TYR A 162 -16.98 10.38 4.09
C TYR A 162 -15.94 9.79 3.14
N MET A 163 -15.00 9.00 3.66
CA MET A 163 -13.96 8.38 2.84
C MET A 163 -14.52 7.26 1.96
N PHE A 164 -15.50 6.49 2.47
CA PHE A 164 -16.25 5.54 1.66
C PHE A 164 -17.08 6.23 0.58
N TRP A 165 -17.78 7.32 0.93
CA TRP A 165 -18.53 8.09 -0.04
C TRP A 165 -17.65 8.70 -1.13
N ALA A 166 -16.49 9.25 -0.77
CA ALA A 166 -15.54 9.78 -1.73
C ALA A 166 -15.00 8.69 -2.68
N MET A 167 -14.61 7.53 -2.14
CA MET A 167 -14.14 6.40 -2.94
C MET A 167 -15.25 5.86 -3.86
N GLY A 168 -16.48 5.72 -3.34
CA GLY A 168 -17.63 5.24 -4.10
C GLY A 168 -18.06 6.22 -5.21
N LEU A 169 -18.12 7.52 -4.92
CA LEU A 169 -18.40 8.55 -5.92
C LEU A 169 -17.32 8.60 -6.99
N GLY A 170 -16.05 8.54 -6.61
CA GLY A 170 -14.94 8.48 -7.57
C GLY A 170 -15.05 7.27 -8.49
N GLY A 171 -15.33 6.09 -7.94
CA GLY A 171 -15.53 4.88 -8.73
C GLY A 171 -16.76 4.95 -9.65
N LEU A 172 -17.85 5.59 -9.21
CA LEU A 172 -19.03 5.79 -10.06
C LEU A 172 -18.76 6.76 -11.21
N ILE A 173 -18.09 7.88 -10.94
CA ILE A 173 -17.77 8.87 -11.98
C ILE A 173 -16.90 8.22 -13.07
N GLU A 174 -15.87 7.48 -12.66
CA GLU A 174 -15.00 6.74 -13.58
C GLU A 174 -15.75 5.65 -14.36
N PHE A 175 -16.74 4.99 -13.74
CA PHE A 175 -17.53 3.97 -14.43
C PHE A 175 -18.40 4.55 -15.56
N PHE A 176 -18.81 5.82 -15.46
CA PHE A 176 -19.67 6.49 -16.44
C PHE A 176 -18.94 7.45 -17.38
N THR A 177 -17.63 7.65 -17.21
CA THR A 177 -16.80 8.53 -18.06
C THR A 177 -15.87 7.68 -18.91
#